data_AF-A0A2V8R9I8-F1
#
_entry.id   AF-A0A2V8R9I8-F1
#
_cell.length_a   1.000
_cell.length_b   1.000
_cell.length_c   1.000
_cell.angle_alpha   90.00
_cell.angle_beta   90.00
_cell.angle_gamma   90.00
#
_symmetry.space_group_name_H-M   'P 1'
#
loop_
_entity.id
_entity.type
_entity.pdbx_description
1 polymer ?
#
loop_
_entity_poly.entity_id
_entity_poly.type
_entity_poly.pdbx_seq_one_letter_code
_entity_poly.pdbx_strand_id
1 'polypeptide(L)'
;MRKILFRSLFLFAAITTLCGVAAAGPKGRDRVSDRRDIRRDTRDIRHDRRDLREDRKEGASKAELRADRRELRTDRRDRRHDVRDLREDRNEPPR
;
A
#
# COMPACT_ATOMS: atom_id res chain seq x y z
N MET A 1 -19.33 27.67 -9.82
CA MET A 1 -19.69 26.29 -9.45
C MET A 1 -18.44 25.57 -8.96
N ARG A 2 -18.20 25.63 -7.65
CA ARG A 2 -17.04 25.02 -6.97
C ARG A 2 -17.44 23.62 -6.54
N LYS A 3 -17.20 22.63 -7.39
CA LYS A 3 -17.39 21.22 -7.06
C LYS A 3 -16.05 20.55 -7.33
N ILE A 4 -15.60 19.69 -6.41
CA ILE A 4 -14.41 18.81 -6.50
C ILE A 4 -13.12 19.37 -5.88
N LEU A 5 -13.14 19.78 -4.61
CA LEU A 5 -11.91 20.08 -3.83
C LEU A 5 -11.75 19.20 -2.58
N PHE A 6 -12.51 18.10 -2.49
CA PHE A 6 -12.49 17.20 -1.33
C PHE A 6 -12.45 15.71 -1.70
N ARG A 7 -12.26 15.37 -2.98
CA ARG A 7 -12.13 13.97 -3.41
C ARG A 7 -10.71 13.40 -3.20
N SER A 8 -9.69 14.26 -3.09
CA SER A 8 -8.28 13.87 -2.95
C SER A 8 -7.80 13.74 -1.51
N LEU A 9 -8.48 14.34 -0.52
CA LEU A 9 -8.14 14.16 0.90
C LEU A 9 -8.76 12.89 1.51
N PHE A 10 -9.62 12.20 0.75
CA PHE A 10 -10.41 11.08 1.21
C PHE A 10 -10.44 9.93 0.20
N LEU A 11 -9.33 9.66 -0.50
CA LEU A 11 -9.04 8.27 -0.83
C LEU A 11 -8.33 7.65 0.38
N PHE A 12 -9.14 7.45 1.43
CA PHE A 12 -8.96 6.52 2.56
C PHE A 12 -7.53 5.93 2.65
N ALA A 13 -6.71 6.23 3.66
CA ALA A 13 -6.88 5.69 5.03
C ALA A 13 -7.57 4.30 5.09
N ALA A 14 -7.37 3.44 4.09
CA ALA A 14 -8.07 2.17 3.96
C ALA A 14 -7.33 1.01 4.64
N ILE A 15 -6.26 1.28 5.42
CA ILE A 15 -5.66 0.30 6.33
C ILE A 15 -5.17 0.95 7.64
N THR A 16 -5.85 1.98 8.11
CA THR A 16 -5.74 2.35 9.52
C THR A 16 -7.07 2.06 10.18
N THR A 17 -7.07 1.04 11.04
CA THR A 17 -8.14 0.61 11.96
C THR A 17 -9.10 -0.44 11.40
N LEU A 18 -8.85 -1.74 11.67
CA LEU A 18 -9.51 -2.48 12.77
C LEU A 18 -9.03 -3.96 12.78
N CYS A 19 -8.96 -4.56 13.98
CA CYS A 19 -8.47 -5.90 14.35
C CYS A 19 -6.94 -6.10 14.28
N GLY A 20 -6.22 -6.25 15.38
CA GLY A 20 -6.56 -6.35 16.79
C GLY A 20 -5.29 -6.62 17.57
N VAL A 21 -5.32 -6.31 18.87
CA VAL A 21 -4.37 -6.89 19.82
C VAL A 21 -4.59 -8.39 19.80
N ALA A 22 -3.83 -9.10 18.97
CA ALA A 22 -3.74 -10.55 18.99
C ALA A 22 -2.29 -10.89 19.28
N ALA A 23 -2.09 -11.56 20.41
CA ALA A 23 -0.82 -12.05 20.90
C ALA A 23 0.04 -12.60 19.77
N ALA A 24 1.32 -12.21 19.79
CA ALA A 24 2.35 -12.75 18.92
C ALA A 24 2.56 -14.25 19.21
N GLY A 25 1.65 -15.09 18.73
CA GLY A 25 1.92 -16.49 18.44
C GLY A 25 2.72 -16.59 17.13
N PRO A 26 3.48 -17.67 16.91
CA PRO A 26 4.25 -17.83 15.67
C PRO A 26 3.28 -17.80 14.50
N LYS A 27 3.36 -16.75 13.67
CA LYS A 27 2.60 -16.65 12.43
C LYS A 27 3.03 -17.82 11.55
N GLY A 28 2.20 -18.86 11.49
CA GLY A 28 2.27 -19.81 10.39
C GLY A 28 2.10 -19.01 9.11
N ARG A 29 3.17 -18.86 8.33
CA ARG A 29 3.22 -18.00 7.15
C ARG A 29 2.34 -18.63 6.06
N ASP A 30 1.09 -18.17 5.97
CA ASP A 30 0.16 -18.60 4.93
C ASP A 30 0.53 -17.91 3.61
N ARG A 31 1.35 -18.62 2.82
CA ARG A 31 1.82 -18.19 1.50
C ARG A 31 0.68 -17.82 0.55
N VAL A 32 -0.55 -18.31 0.76
CA VAL A 32 -1.72 -17.96 -0.06
C VAL A 32 -2.24 -16.57 0.31
N SER A 33 -2.29 -16.25 1.61
CA SER A 33 -2.66 -14.92 2.11
C SER A 33 -1.65 -13.87 1.64
N ASP A 34 -0.37 -14.10 1.87
CA ASP A 34 0.70 -13.15 1.50
C ASP A 34 0.68 -12.82 0.00
N ARG A 35 0.42 -13.83 -0.86
CA ARG A 35 0.28 -13.62 -2.31
C ARG A 35 -0.95 -12.77 -2.66
N ARG A 36 -2.03 -12.90 -1.92
CA ARG A 36 -3.26 -12.09 -2.10
C ARG A 36 -2.98 -10.65 -1.67
N ASP A 37 -2.30 -10.45 -0.56
CA ASP A 37 -1.98 -9.14 -0.02
C ASP A 37 -1.05 -8.37 -0.98
N ILE A 38 0.03 -8.98 -1.46
CA ILE A 38 0.91 -8.36 -2.47
C ILE A 38 0.15 -7.98 -3.74
N ARG A 39 -0.83 -8.78 -4.17
CA ARG A 39 -1.65 -8.45 -5.36
C ARG A 39 -2.52 -7.23 -5.09
N ARG A 40 -3.08 -7.13 -3.88
CA ARG A 40 -3.87 -5.98 -3.43
C ARG A 40 -2.99 -4.72 -3.38
N ASP A 41 -1.85 -4.77 -2.70
CA ASP A 41 -0.92 -3.62 -2.63
C ASP A 41 -0.45 -3.19 -4.02
N THR A 42 -0.26 -4.14 -4.93
CA THR A 42 0.10 -3.82 -6.32
C THR A 42 -1.03 -3.09 -7.05
N ARG A 43 -2.30 -3.41 -6.78
CA ARG A 43 -3.45 -2.67 -7.32
C ARG A 43 -3.52 -1.28 -6.71
N ASP A 44 -3.37 -1.16 -5.39
CA ASP A 44 -3.51 0.10 -4.68
C ASP A 44 -2.41 1.09 -5.13
N ILE A 45 -1.14 0.66 -5.16
CA ILE A 45 -0.02 1.44 -5.70
C ILE A 45 -0.24 1.88 -7.16
N ARG A 46 -1.02 1.16 -7.96
CA ARG A 46 -1.36 1.59 -9.34
C ARG A 46 -2.41 2.67 -9.35
N HIS A 47 -3.40 2.60 -8.45
CA HIS A 47 -4.40 3.64 -8.27
C HIS A 47 -3.75 4.94 -7.77
N ASP A 48 -2.96 4.89 -6.70
CA ASP A 48 -2.29 6.07 -6.14
C ASP A 48 -1.37 6.77 -7.17
N ARG A 49 -0.75 5.98 -8.06
CA ARG A 49 0.04 6.53 -9.18
C ARG A 49 -0.78 7.29 -10.20
N ARG A 50 -2.00 6.81 -10.47
CA ARG A 50 -2.94 7.48 -11.37
C ARG A 50 -3.42 8.76 -10.71
N ASP A 51 -3.80 8.69 -9.45
CA ASP A 51 -4.35 9.82 -8.70
C ASP A 51 -3.29 10.91 -8.56
N LEU A 52 -2.06 10.58 -8.20
CA LEU A 52 -0.92 11.51 -8.21
C LEU A 52 -0.69 12.20 -9.57
N ARG A 53 -0.99 11.50 -10.67
CA ARG A 53 -0.87 12.08 -12.02
C ARG A 53 -2.03 13.03 -12.32
N GLU A 54 -3.22 12.70 -11.85
CA GLU A 54 -4.42 13.53 -11.96
C GLU A 54 -4.29 14.79 -11.09
N ASP A 55 -3.89 14.65 -9.82
CA ASP A 55 -3.63 15.77 -8.90
C ASP A 55 -2.57 16.74 -9.46
N ARG A 56 -1.51 16.19 -10.06
CA ARG A 56 -0.49 17.01 -10.74
C ARG A 56 -1.08 17.78 -11.93
N LYS A 57 -2.05 17.22 -12.64
CA LYS A 57 -2.73 17.86 -13.77
C LYS A 57 -3.73 18.91 -13.31
N GLU A 58 -4.39 18.67 -12.18
CA GLU A 58 -5.37 19.56 -11.55
C GLU A 58 -4.72 20.74 -10.81
N GLY A 59 -3.40 20.70 -10.63
CA GLY A 59 -2.62 21.81 -10.09
C GLY A 59 -2.42 21.72 -8.58
N ALA A 60 -2.43 20.51 -8.01
CA ALA A 60 -2.10 20.28 -6.61
C ALA A 60 -0.76 20.91 -6.22
N SER A 61 -0.64 21.30 -4.95
CA SER A 61 0.54 21.98 -4.45
C SER A 61 1.76 21.07 -4.48
N LYS A 62 2.96 21.67 -4.56
CA LYS A 62 4.22 20.92 -4.49
C LYS A 62 4.37 20.16 -3.17
N ALA A 63 3.73 20.63 -2.09
CA ALA A 63 3.77 19.98 -0.79
C ALA A 63 2.94 18.69 -0.79
N GLU A 64 1.71 18.73 -1.30
CA GLU A 64 0.82 17.56 -1.44
C GLU A 64 1.48 16.51 -2.33
N LEU A 65 1.89 16.89 -3.56
CA LEU A 65 2.56 15.97 -4.49
C LEU A 65 3.85 15.34 -3.94
N ARG A 66 4.50 15.99 -2.95
CA ARG A 66 5.67 15.44 -2.25
C ARG A 66 5.27 14.45 -1.18
N ALA A 67 4.20 14.71 -0.44
CA ALA A 67 3.65 13.79 0.55
C ALA A 67 3.21 12.48 -0.11
N ASP A 68 2.37 12.58 -1.14
CA ASP A 68 1.86 11.41 -1.88
C ASP A 68 3.00 10.59 -2.50
N ARG A 69 4.01 11.26 -3.05
CA ARG A 69 5.21 10.59 -3.59
C ARG A 69 6.00 9.85 -2.50
N ARG A 70 6.03 10.38 -1.28
CA ARG A 70 6.71 9.74 -0.15
C ARG A 70 5.95 8.51 0.30
N GLU A 71 4.64 8.59 0.44
CA GLU A 71 3.75 7.47 0.79
C GLU A 71 3.90 6.35 -0.23
N LEU A 72 3.73 6.66 -1.52
CA LEU A 72 3.92 5.72 -2.62
C LEU A 72 5.32 5.05 -2.64
N ARG A 73 6.34 5.74 -2.13
CA ARG A 73 7.69 5.17 -2.01
C ARG A 73 7.77 4.16 -0.88
N THR A 74 7.11 4.43 0.24
CA THR A 74 6.99 3.54 1.39
C THR A 74 6.25 2.26 1.00
N ASP A 75 5.07 2.35 0.39
CA ASP A 75 4.29 1.17 0.01
C ASP A 75 5.05 0.27 -0.98
N ARG A 76 5.80 0.90 -1.90
CA ARG A 76 6.67 0.16 -2.82
C ARG A 76 7.80 -0.57 -2.13
N ARG A 77 8.32 -0.04 -1.02
CA ARG A 77 9.37 -0.66 -0.22
C ARG A 77 8.77 -1.84 0.56
N ASP A 78 7.62 -1.65 1.18
CA ASP A 78 6.97 -2.68 2.00
C ASP A 78 6.57 -3.87 1.15
N ARG A 79 5.87 -3.64 0.03
CA ARG A 79 5.58 -4.70 -0.94
C ARG A 79 6.84 -5.43 -1.44
N ARG A 80 7.96 -4.72 -1.62
CA ARG A 80 9.23 -5.37 -2.02
C ARG A 80 9.78 -6.26 -0.92
N HIS A 81 9.60 -5.88 0.33
CA HIS A 81 9.93 -6.68 1.50
C HIS A 81 9.07 -7.95 1.52
N ASP A 82 7.75 -7.82 1.42
CA ASP A 82 6.83 -8.97 1.45
C ASP A 82 7.09 -9.95 0.31
N VAL A 83 7.38 -9.43 -0.90
CA VAL A 83 7.79 -10.26 -2.04
C VAL A 83 9.10 -11.00 -1.78
N ARG A 84 10.05 -10.39 -1.06
CA ARG A 84 11.33 -11.01 -0.74
C ARG A 84 11.13 -12.10 0.32
N ASP A 85 10.40 -11.79 1.38
CA ASP A 85 10.11 -12.73 2.46
C ASP A 85 9.35 -13.95 1.92
N LEU A 86 8.37 -13.75 1.04
CA LEU A 86 7.69 -14.85 0.34
C LEU A 86 8.61 -15.73 -0.51
N ARG A 87 9.67 -15.15 -1.09
CA ARG A 87 10.65 -15.90 -1.87
C ARG A 87 11.59 -16.69 -0.95
N GLU A 88 12.00 -16.08 0.15
CA GLU A 88 12.81 -16.74 1.18
C GLU A 88 12.06 -17.94 1.76
N ASP A 89 10.80 -17.74 2.15
CA ASP A 89 9.91 -18.80 2.63
C ASP A 89 9.76 -19.93 1.62
N ARG A 90 9.61 -19.61 0.33
CA ARG A 90 9.52 -20.61 -0.74
C ARG A 90 10.80 -21.45 -0.86
N ASN A 91 11.96 -20.84 -0.58
CA ASN A 91 13.26 -21.47 -0.70
C ASN A 91 13.71 -22.16 0.60
N GLU A 92 13.02 -21.93 1.71
CA GLU A 92 13.26 -22.64 2.97
C GLU A 92 12.81 -24.11 2.82
N PRO A 93 13.73 -25.08 2.95
CA PRO A 93 13.38 -26.49 2.89
C PRO A 93 12.46 -26.87 4.07
N PRO A 94 11.54 -27.83 3.89
CA PRO A 94 10.73 -28.33 5.01
C PRO A 94 11.66 -28.89 6.09
N ARG A 95 11.38 -28.54 7.36
CA ARG A 95 12.08 -29.08 8.53
C ARG A 95 11.64 -30.50 8.84
#